data_AF-A0A955K261-F1
#
_entry.id   AF-A0A955K261-F1
#
_cell.length_a   1.000
_cell.length_b   1.000
_cell.length_c   1.000
_cell.angle_alpha   90.00
_cell.angle_beta   90.00
_cell.angle_gamma   90.00
#
_symmetry.space_group_name_H-M   'P 1'
#
loop_
_entity.id
_entity.type
_entity.pdbx_description
1 polymer ?
#
loop_
_entity_poly.entity_id
_entity_poly.type
_entity_poly.pdbx_seq_one_letter_code
_entity_poly.pdbx_strand_id
1 'polypeptide(L)'
;MEDMRQAFAKIKPKSGYSHFVHIALTLLLPALLFVIVRLGFYQLELGLALILLSKWRIFAVKPRHWPANLRVNAVDIIVGLSSLVFMVQSSSQLVQLFWAVIYGIWLLYIKPMSNVQGSSIQSLVGMSFGFVALFAALGGSSLYILVILSWILAYMTSRHFLISFEEPLIKYLSYTWAYFCAALVWVLGHWLLFYGPIAQPALLISVLGFGFSGIYYLHKSDKSSVILRRQIIFVVFAILVIIITFSDWGDKAI
;
A
#
# COMPACT_ATOMS: atom_id res chain seq x y z
N MET A 1 21.21 23.43 -34.66
CA MET A 1 20.22 22.36 -34.97
C MET A 1 20.10 21.33 -33.85
N GLU A 2 21.13 21.14 -33.01
CA GLU A 2 21.09 20.32 -31.78
C GLU A 2 20.08 20.84 -30.73
N ASP A 3 20.05 22.16 -30.50
CA ASP A 3 19.27 22.74 -29.39
C ASP A 3 17.75 22.68 -29.56
N MET A 4 17.24 22.68 -30.81
CA MET A 4 15.80 22.52 -31.06
C MET A 4 15.30 21.12 -30.73
N ARG A 5 16.13 20.08 -30.88
CA ARG A 5 15.74 18.69 -30.60
C ARG A 5 15.57 18.43 -29.09
N GLN A 6 16.32 19.13 -28.25
CA GLN A 6 16.19 19.02 -26.79
C GLN A 6 14.94 19.74 -26.25
N ALA A 7 14.45 20.77 -26.93
CA ALA A 7 13.20 21.45 -26.57
C ALA A 7 11.95 20.57 -26.82
N PHE A 8 11.94 19.77 -27.89
CA PHE A 8 10.85 18.83 -28.19
C PHE A 8 10.88 17.56 -27.33
N ALA A 9 12.03 17.18 -26.79
CA ALA A 9 12.18 15.98 -25.94
C ALA A 9 11.59 16.13 -24.52
N LYS A 10 11.19 17.34 -24.12
CA LYS A 10 10.67 17.65 -22.77
C LYS A 10 9.18 18.01 -22.73
N ILE A 11 8.43 17.75 -23.79
CA ILE A 11 6.98 17.99 -23.81
C ILE A 11 6.25 16.68 -23.47
N LYS A 12 6.24 16.34 -22.18
CA LYS A 12 4.98 15.79 -21.63
C LYS A 12 3.98 16.95 -21.76
N PRO A 13 2.86 16.82 -22.49
CA PRO A 13 1.94 17.95 -22.64
C PRO A 13 1.45 18.36 -21.25
N LYS A 14 1.89 19.55 -20.80
CA LYS A 14 1.46 20.17 -19.54
C LYS A 14 0.02 20.69 -19.63
N SER A 15 -0.55 20.75 -20.83
CA SER A 15 -1.93 21.14 -21.13
C SER A 15 -2.35 20.64 -22.53
N GLY A 16 -3.66 20.56 -22.77
CA GLY A 16 -4.25 20.16 -24.06
C GLY A 16 -5.03 18.84 -24.02
N TYR A 17 -5.62 18.47 -25.17
CA TYR A 17 -6.48 17.29 -25.30
C TYR A 17 -5.81 15.98 -24.86
N SER A 18 -4.51 15.80 -25.11
CA SER A 18 -3.75 14.61 -24.70
C SER A 18 -3.68 14.46 -23.17
N HIS A 19 -3.53 15.58 -22.44
CA HIS A 19 -3.51 15.56 -20.97
C HIS A 19 -4.88 15.21 -20.39
N PHE A 20 -5.94 15.79 -20.96
CA PHE A 20 -7.32 15.46 -20.59
C PHE A 20 -7.63 13.97 -20.83
N VAL A 21 -7.29 13.44 -22.02
CA VAL A 21 -7.48 12.02 -22.34
C VAL A 21 -6.69 11.12 -21.39
N HIS A 22 -5.45 11.49 -21.04
CA HIS A 22 -4.67 10.74 -20.06
C HIS A 22 -5.36 10.71 -18.69
N ILE A 23 -5.84 11.84 -18.18
CA ILE A 23 -6.57 11.90 -16.91
C ILE A 23 -7.85 11.06 -16.98
N ALA A 24 -8.65 11.22 -18.03
CA ALA A 24 -9.90 10.50 -18.22
C ALA A 24 -9.68 8.98 -18.25
N LEU A 25 -8.70 8.51 -19.04
CA LEU A 25 -8.36 7.09 -19.10
C LEU A 25 -7.81 6.56 -17.76
N THR A 26 -7.08 7.38 -17.01
CA THR A 26 -6.57 7.00 -15.69
C THR A 26 -7.69 6.87 -14.67
N LEU A 27 -8.66 7.80 -14.68
CA LEU A 27 -9.83 7.79 -13.80
C LEU A 27 -10.91 6.78 -14.23
N LEU A 28 -10.82 6.25 -15.45
CA LEU A 28 -11.71 5.19 -15.91
C LEU A 28 -11.63 3.96 -15.00
N LEU A 29 -10.43 3.61 -14.51
CA LEU A 29 -10.25 2.46 -13.64
C LEU A 29 -11.03 2.56 -12.32
N PRO A 30 -10.85 3.61 -11.47
CA PRO A 30 -11.65 3.76 -10.26
C PRO A 30 -13.14 3.90 -10.54
N ALA A 31 -13.53 4.56 -11.64
CA ALA A 31 -14.93 4.69 -12.03
C ALA A 31 -15.57 3.32 -12.35
N LEU A 32 -14.88 2.48 -13.13
CA LEU A 32 -15.34 1.12 -13.45
C LEU A 32 -15.40 0.24 -12.21
N LEU A 33 -14.43 0.34 -11.29
CA LEU A 33 -14.48 -0.39 -10.02
C LEU A 33 -15.69 0.02 -9.18
N PHE A 34 -15.99 1.33 -9.09
CA PHE A 34 -17.18 1.82 -8.40
C PHE A 34 -18.46 1.22 -9.02
N VAL A 35 -18.58 1.24 -10.35
CA VAL A 35 -19.73 0.65 -11.05
C VAL A 35 -19.84 -0.84 -10.78
N ILE A 36 -18.75 -1.62 -10.87
CA ILE A 36 -18.76 -3.06 -10.57
C ILE A 36 -19.25 -3.33 -9.14
N VAL A 37 -18.73 -2.57 -8.16
CA VAL A 37 -19.18 -2.71 -6.77
C VAL A 37 -20.67 -2.37 -6.64
N ARG A 38 -21.17 -1.33 -7.34
CA ARG A 38 -22.60 -1.00 -7.33
C ARG A 38 -23.50 -2.04 -7.97
N LEU A 39 -23.01 -2.79 -8.95
CA LEU A 39 -23.79 -3.85 -9.59
C LEU A 39 -24.01 -5.06 -8.68
N GLY A 40 -23.19 -5.26 -7.64
CA GLY A 40 -23.41 -6.28 -6.62
C GLY A 40 -22.97 -7.71 -6.98
N PHE A 41 -22.65 -7.98 -8.25
CA PHE A 41 -22.27 -9.32 -8.72
C PHE A 41 -20.76 -9.48 -8.87
N TYR A 42 -20.19 -10.55 -8.30
CA TYR A 42 -18.78 -10.94 -8.44
C TYR A 42 -17.80 -9.77 -8.26
N GLN A 43 -18.06 -8.92 -7.27
CA GLN A 43 -17.42 -7.62 -7.13
C GLN A 43 -15.91 -7.75 -6.94
N LEU A 44 -15.47 -8.72 -6.12
CA LEU A 44 -14.06 -8.94 -5.82
C LEU A 44 -13.35 -9.59 -7.00
N GLU A 45 -13.96 -10.58 -7.66
CA GLU A 45 -13.36 -11.31 -8.77
C GLU A 45 -13.21 -10.40 -10.01
N LEU A 46 -14.28 -9.70 -10.38
CA LEU A 46 -14.28 -8.78 -11.52
C LEU A 46 -13.41 -7.55 -11.25
N GLY A 47 -13.45 -7.01 -10.02
CA GLY A 47 -12.61 -5.90 -9.62
C GLY A 47 -11.12 -6.26 -9.64
N LEU A 48 -10.75 -7.42 -9.09
CA LEU A 48 -9.38 -7.96 -9.14
C LEU A 48 -8.92 -8.14 -10.59
N ALA A 49 -9.73 -8.77 -11.43
CA ALA A 49 -9.43 -8.97 -12.84
C ALA A 49 -9.19 -7.62 -13.54
N LEU A 50 -10.06 -6.62 -13.30
CA LEU A 50 -9.92 -5.30 -13.89
C LEU A 50 -8.63 -4.58 -13.43
N ILE A 51 -8.29 -4.67 -12.14
CA ILE A 51 -7.04 -4.09 -11.61
C ILE A 51 -5.83 -4.74 -12.29
N LEU A 52 -5.79 -6.07 -12.41
CA LEU A 52 -4.69 -6.78 -13.05
C LEU A 52 -4.60 -6.47 -14.55
N LEU A 53 -5.74 -6.41 -15.24
CA LEU A 53 -5.83 -6.01 -16.66
C LEU A 53 -5.33 -4.58 -16.88
N SER A 54 -5.59 -3.65 -15.96
CA SER A 54 -5.04 -2.28 -16.04
C SER A 54 -3.51 -2.26 -16.04
N LYS A 55 -2.87 -3.34 -15.56
CA LYS A 55 -1.41 -3.53 -15.52
C LYS A 55 -0.90 -4.46 -16.61
N TRP A 56 -1.62 -4.65 -17.70
CA TRP A 56 -1.24 -5.56 -18.81
C TRP A 56 0.23 -5.42 -19.25
N ARG A 57 0.82 -4.23 -19.16
CA ARG A 57 2.25 -3.96 -19.45
C ARG A 57 3.23 -4.83 -18.63
N ILE A 58 2.84 -5.33 -17.46
CA ILE A 58 3.64 -6.27 -16.66
C ILE A 58 3.91 -7.55 -17.46
N PHE A 59 2.91 -8.02 -18.20
CA PHE A 59 2.92 -9.28 -18.95
C PHE A 59 3.33 -9.13 -20.42
N ALA A 60 3.36 -7.90 -20.95
CA ALA A 60 3.78 -7.57 -22.32
C ALA A 60 5.30 -7.70 -22.56
N VAL A 61 5.99 -8.54 -21.77
CA VAL A 61 7.42 -8.82 -21.87
C VAL A 61 7.68 -10.32 -21.70
N LYS A 62 8.90 -10.79 -22.01
CA LYS A 62 9.28 -12.21 -21.83
C LYS A 62 8.99 -12.68 -20.38
N PRO A 63 8.42 -13.89 -20.19
CA PRO A 63 8.00 -14.40 -18.87
C PRO A 63 9.04 -14.30 -17.75
N ARG A 64 10.32 -14.47 -18.07
CA ARG A 64 11.42 -14.33 -17.09
C ARG A 64 11.48 -12.96 -16.39
N HIS A 65 10.92 -11.91 -16.98
CA HIS A 65 10.91 -10.56 -16.40
C HIS A 65 9.64 -10.26 -15.61
N TRP A 66 8.61 -11.12 -15.64
CA TRP A 66 7.35 -10.88 -14.93
C TRP A 66 7.55 -10.67 -13.42
N PRO A 67 8.37 -11.47 -12.70
CA PRO A 67 8.59 -11.24 -11.27
C PRO A 67 9.25 -9.89 -10.97
N ALA A 68 10.09 -9.38 -11.87
CA ALA A 68 10.68 -8.04 -11.72
C ALA A 68 9.61 -6.95 -11.92
N ASN A 69 8.82 -7.04 -12.99
CA ASN A 69 7.76 -6.09 -13.29
C ASN A 69 6.66 -6.08 -12.22
N LEU A 70 6.29 -7.25 -11.70
CA LEU A 70 5.32 -7.37 -10.61
C LEU A 70 5.82 -6.65 -9.36
N ARG A 71 7.08 -6.87 -8.96
CA ARG A 71 7.67 -6.21 -7.79
C ARG A 71 7.74 -4.69 -7.93
N VAL A 72 7.95 -4.16 -9.13
CA VAL A 72 7.97 -2.70 -9.38
C VAL A 72 6.57 -2.10 -9.27
N ASN A 73 5.53 -2.84 -9.66
CA ASN A 73 4.15 -2.39 -9.62
C ASN A 73 3.39 -2.87 -8.36
N ALA A 74 4.06 -3.55 -7.42
CA ALA A 74 3.40 -4.25 -6.33
C ALA A 74 2.62 -3.30 -5.41
N VAL A 75 3.20 -2.15 -5.04
CA VAL A 75 2.53 -1.15 -4.20
C VAL A 75 1.27 -0.60 -4.86
N ASP A 76 1.31 -0.35 -6.16
CA ASP A 76 0.17 0.15 -6.92
C ASP A 76 -0.97 -0.90 -7.02
N ILE A 77 -0.61 -2.18 -7.18
CA ILE A 77 -1.57 -3.29 -7.11
C ILE A 77 -2.16 -3.38 -5.69
N ILE A 78 -1.34 -3.31 -4.64
CA ILE A 78 -1.80 -3.38 -3.24
C ILE A 78 -2.80 -2.26 -2.95
N VAL A 79 -2.51 -1.01 -3.33
CA VAL A 79 -3.45 0.11 -3.11
C VAL A 79 -4.72 -0.03 -3.93
N GLY A 80 -4.63 -0.49 -5.18
CA GLY A 80 -5.81 -0.79 -6.00
C GLY A 80 -6.71 -1.85 -5.37
N LEU A 81 -6.12 -2.95 -4.91
CA LEU A 81 -6.86 -4.03 -4.23
C LEU A 81 -7.44 -3.56 -2.89
N SER A 82 -6.69 -2.75 -2.14
CA SER A 82 -7.17 -2.21 -0.87
C SER A 82 -8.38 -1.31 -1.09
N SER A 83 -8.32 -0.44 -2.10
CA SER A 83 -9.44 0.44 -2.46
C SER A 83 -10.67 -0.35 -2.88
N LEU A 84 -10.49 -1.44 -3.64
CA LEU A 84 -11.57 -2.37 -4.00
C LEU A 84 -12.21 -3.00 -2.75
N VAL A 85 -11.41 -3.54 -1.84
CA VAL A 85 -11.90 -4.13 -0.58
C VAL A 85 -12.66 -3.10 0.23
N PHE A 86 -12.15 -1.88 0.36
CA PHE A 86 -12.83 -0.82 1.11
C PHE A 86 -14.17 -0.44 0.48
N MET A 87 -14.27 -0.39 -0.85
CA MET A 87 -15.55 -0.19 -1.54
C MET A 87 -16.53 -1.33 -1.28
N VAL A 88 -16.09 -2.59 -1.41
CA VAL A 88 -16.94 -3.78 -1.19
C VAL A 88 -17.46 -3.85 0.25
N GLN A 89 -16.60 -3.58 1.24
CA GLN A 89 -16.98 -3.61 2.65
C GLN A 89 -17.78 -2.38 3.11
N SER A 90 -17.94 -1.37 2.25
CA SER A 90 -18.74 -0.18 2.55
C SER A 90 -20.20 -0.38 2.16
N SER A 91 -21.12 -0.17 3.10
CA SER A 91 -22.57 -0.23 2.85
C SER A 91 -23.12 1.03 2.15
N SER A 92 -22.48 2.18 2.38
CA SER A 92 -22.93 3.47 1.83
C SER A 92 -22.32 3.77 0.47
N GLN A 93 -23.16 4.16 -0.48
CA GLN A 93 -22.73 4.60 -1.82
C GLN A 93 -21.78 5.80 -1.77
N LEU A 94 -21.98 6.72 -0.82
CA LEU A 94 -21.10 7.87 -0.64
C LEU A 94 -19.70 7.44 -0.20
N VAL A 95 -19.62 6.43 0.67
CA VAL A 95 -18.33 5.89 1.14
C VAL A 95 -17.63 5.10 0.03
N GLN A 96 -18.40 4.35 -0.79
CA GLN A 96 -17.86 3.69 -1.98
C GLN A 96 -17.29 4.71 -2.98
N LEU A 97 -18.02 5.80 -3.25
CA LEU A 97 -17.55 6.87 -4.13
C LEU A 97 -16.32 7.57 -3.55
N PHE A 98 -16.30 7.81 -2.25
CA PHE A 98 -15.13 8.36 -1.56
C PHE A 98 -13.88 7.50 -1.80
N TRP A 99 -13.96 6.18 -1.64
CA TRP A 99 -12.82 5.29 -1.90
C TRP A 99 -12.40 5.28 -3.37
N ALA A 100 -13.36 5.37 -4.31
CA ALA A 100 -13.05 5.51 -5.74
C ALA A 100 -12.30 6.82 -6.03
N VAL A 101 -12.70 7.93 -5.40
CA VAL A 101 -12.00 9.23 -5.53
C VAL A 101 -10.60 9.16 -4.93
N ILE A 102 -10.44 8.57 -3.74
CA ILE A 102 -9.13 8.35 -3.12
C ILE A 102 -8.22 7.53 -4.04
N TYR A 103 -8.75 6.47 -4.67
CA TYR A 103 -7.98 5.69 -5.63
C TYR A 103 -7.63 6.49 -6.90
N GLY A 104 -8.53 7.36 -7.38
CA GLY A 104 -8.22 8.31 -8.45
C GLY A 104 -7.08 9.28 -8.09
N ILE A 105 -7.11 9.84 -6.88
CA ILE A 105 -6.04 10.70 -6.35
C ILE A 105 -4.71 9.93 -6.29
N TRP A 106 -4.74 8.69 -5.82
CA TRP A 106 -3.58 7.82 -5.81
C TRP A 106 -2.96 7.70 -7.21
N LEU A 107 -3.75 7.37 -8.22
CA LEU A 107 -3.26 7.16 -9.58
C LEU A 107 -2.71 8.44 -10.24
N LEU A 108 -3.33 9.59 -9.98
CA LEU A 108 -2.97 10.86 -10.62
C LEU A 108 -1.83 11.61 -9.94
N TYR A 109 -1.75 11.54 -8.61
CA TYR A 109 -0.86 12.41 -7.82
C TYR A 109 0.19 11.65 -7.02
N ILE A 110 -0.19 10.57 -6.34
CA ILE A 110 0.72 9.89 -5.41
C ILE A 110 1.63 8.92 -6.17
N LYS A 111 1.04 8.05 -6.99
CA LYS A 111 1.75 7.05 -7.78
C LYS A 111 2.84 7.64 -8.69
N PRO A 112 2.64 8.78 -9.40
CA PRO A 112 3.66 9.31 -10.30
C PRO A 112 4.87 9.93 -9.59
N MET A 113 4.82 10.09 -8.26
CA MET A 113 5.97 10.59 -7.51
C MET A 113 7.14 9.62 -7.61
N SER A 114 8.32 10.14 -7.94
CA SER A 114 9.54 9.36 -8.12
C SER A 114 10.70 9.82 -7.23
N ASN A 115 10.49 10.86 -6.43
CA ASN A 115 11.48 11.29 -5.45
C ASN A 115 11.44 10.37 -4.22
N VAL A 116 12.52 10.37 -3.43
CA VAL A 116 12.66 9.51 -2.24
C VAL A 116 11.47 9.65 -1.28
N GLN A 117 11.01 10.89 -1.05
CA GLN A 117 9.87 11.15 -0.18
C GLN A 117 8.57 10.55 -0.73
N GLY A 118 8.30 10.73 -2.02
CA GLY A 118 7.10 10.22 -2.68
C GLY A 118 7.06 8.69 -2.73
N SER A 119 8.18 8.04 -3.06
CA SER A 119 8.30 6.58 -2.98
C SER A 119 8.15 6.08 -1.55
N SER A 120 8.65 6.83 -0.56
CA SER A 120 8.46 6.51 0.86
C SER A 120 6.98 6.57 1.27
N ILE A 121 6.27 7.64 0.86
CA ILE A 121 4.83 7.80 1.09
C ILE A 121 4.05 6.67 0.40
N GLN A 122 4.39 6.33 -0.85
CA GLN A 122 3.76 5.23 -1.58
C GLN A 122 3.88 3.91 -0.82
N SER A 123 5.08 3.56 -0.34
CA SER A 123 5.29 2.36 0.46
C SER A 123 4.48 2.34 1.75
N LEU A 124 4.41 3.47 2.46
CA LEU A 124 3.71 3.56 3.74
C LEU A 124 2.19 3.48 3.57
N VAL A 125 1.65 4.18 2.57
CA VAL A 125 0.23 4.08 2.20
C VAL A 125 -0.09 2.66 1.75
N GLY A 126 0.71 2.08 0.85
CA GLY A 126 0.51 0.71 0.38
C GLY A 126 0.56 -0.32 1.49
N MET A 127 1.48 -0.19 2.44
CA MET A 127 1.54 -1.08 3.60
C MET A 127 0.32 -0.93 4.50
N SER A 128 -0.03 0.30 4.87
CA SER A 128 -1.13 0.55 5.79
C SER A 128 -2.47 0.13 5.19
N PHE A 129 -2.77 0.59 3.97
CA PHE A 129 -4.00 0.22 3.26
C PHE A 129 -4.04 -1.29 3.01
N GLY A 130 -2.91 -1.86 2.60
CA GLY A 130 -2.77 -3.28 2.35
C GLY A 130 -3.11 -4.14 3.57
N PHE A 131 -2.57 -3.82 4.75
CA PHE A 131 -2.86 -4.58 5.96
C PHE A 131 -4.31 -4.39 6.42
N VAL A 132 -4.85 -3.17 6.38
CA VAL A 132 -6.27 -2.95 6.73
C VAL A 132 -7.18 -3.74 5.79
N ALA A 133 -6.92 -3.70 4.48
CA ALA A 133 -7.70 -4.47 3.51
C ALA A 133 -7.54 -5.98 3.66
N LEU A 134 -6.32 -6.46 3.96
CA LEU A 134 -6.05 -7.88 4.18
C LEU A 134 -6.93 -8.43 5.29
N PHE A 135 -6.96 -7.79 6.46
CA PHE A 135 -7.78 -8.25 7.57
C PHE A 135 -9.27 -7.97 7.37
N ALA A 136 -9.64 -6.88 6.70
CA ALA A 136 -11.04 -6.60 6.39
C ALA A 136 -11.64 -7.65 5.45
N ALA A 137 -10.89 -8.14 4.46
CA ALA A 137 -11.37 -9.13 3.50
C ALA A 137 -11.18 -10.57 3.98
N LEU A 138 -10.06 -10.86 4.65
CA LEU A 138 -9.62 -12.22 4.96
C LEU A 138 -9.46 -12.47 6.46
N GLY A 139 -9.97 -11.60 7.35
CA GLY A 139 -9.84 -11.75 8.80
C GLY A 139 -10.42 -13.05 9.35
N GLY A 140 -11.46 -13.62 8.71
CA GLY A 140 -12.02 -14.92 9.04
C GLY A 140 -11.39 -16.11 8.29
N SER A 141 -10.34 -15.88 7.49
CA SER A 141 -9.63 -16.95 6.79
C SER A 141 -8.65 -17.69 7.71
N SER A 142 -8.04 -18.78 7.23
CA SER A 142 -7.09 -19.52 8.03
C SER A 142 -5.85 -18.68 8.40
N LEU A 143 -5.33 -18.88 9.60
CA LEU A 143 -4.16 -18.14 10.10
C LEU A 143 -2.96 -18.24 9.14
N TYR A 144 -2.76 -19.41 8.52
CA TYR A 144 -1.69 -19.62 7.53
C TYR A 144 -1.81 -18.68 6.33
N ILE A 145 -3.03 -18.42 5.82
CA ILE A 145 -3.27 -17.49 4.71
C ILE A 145 -2.89 -16.07 5.15
N LEU A 146 -3.36 -15.63 6.32
CA LEU A 146 -3.04 -14.31 6.86
C LEU A 146 -1.53 -14.10 7.03
N VAL A 147 -0.81 -15.09 7.55
CA VAL A 147 0.65 -15.02 7.76
C VAL A 147 1.39 -14.93 6.42
N ILE A 148 1.06 -15.79 5.45
CA ILE A 148 1.73 -15.80 4.13
C ILE A 148 1.47 -14.49 3.38
N LEU A 149 0.22 -14.03 3.33
CA LEU A 149 -0.11 -12.79 2.64
C LEU A 149 0.50 -11.57 3.33
N SER A 150 0.55 -11.55 4.67
CA SER A 150 1.25 -10.51 5.43
C SER A 150 2.74 -10.46 5.11
N TRP A 151 3.38 -11.61 4.98
CA TRP A 151 4.79 -11.70 4.57
C TRP A 151 5.00 -11.12 3.17
N ILE A 152 4.19 -11.53 2.18
CA ILE A 152 4.29 -11.04 0.79
C ILE A 152 4.09 -9.52 0.76
N LEU A 153 3.05 -9.03 1.43
CA LEU A 153 2.69 -7.62 1.49
C LEU A 153 3.83 -6.79 2.08
N ALA A 154 4.30 -7.16 3.27
CA ALA A 154 5.40 -6.46 3.94
C ALA A 154 6.70 -6.52 3.13
N TYR A 155 7.01 -7.64 2.47
CA TYR A 155 8.17 -7.75 1.58
C TYR A 155 8.07 -6.76 0.42
N MET A 156 6.92 -6.68 -0.25
CA MET A 156 6.74 -5.83 -1.42
C MET A 156 6.82 -4.34 -1.07
N THR A 157 6.20 -3.93 0.04
CA THR A 157 6.15 -2.52 0.44
C THR A 157 7.49 -2.04 1.01
N SER A 158 8.17 -2.85 1.83
CA SER A 158 9.51 -2.52 2.32
C SER A 158 10.56 -2.49 1.21
N ARG A 159 10.48 -3.42 0.24
CA ARG A 159 11.35 -3.41 -0.93
C ARG A 159 11.18 -2.14 -1.75
N HIS A 160 9.94 -1.71 -1.98
CA HIS A 160 9.67 -0.46 -2.68
C HIS A 160 10.24 0.75 -1.94
N PHE A 161 10.18 0.75 -0.59
CA PHE A 161 10.73 1.82 0.23
C PHE A 161 12.26 1.88 0.09
N LEU A 162 12.94 0.75 0.32
CA LEU A 162 14.40 0.67 0.36
C LEU A 162 15.07 0.92 -1.00
N ILE A 163 14.39 0.59 -2.11
CA ILE A 163 14.90 0.88 -3.46
C ILE A 163 15.11 2.38 -3.67
N SER A 164 14.26 3.23 -3.07
CA SER A 164 14.37 4.67 -3.24
C SER A 164 15.63 5.28 -2.60
N PHE A 165 16.31 4.55 -1.72
CA PHE A 165 17.56 4.94 -1.07
C PHE A 165 18.78 4.20 -1.63
N GLU A 166 18.62 3.45 -2.72
CA GLU A 166 19.68 2.65 -3.34
C GLU A 166 20.38 1.70 -2.35
N GLU A 167 19.62 1.17 -1.39
CA GLU A 167 20.18 0.43 -0.26
C GLU A 167 20.86 -0.89 -0.72
N PRO A 168 22.15 -1.13 -0.41
CA PRO A 168 22.85 -2.33 -0.88
C PRO A 168 22.19 -3.65 -0.43
N LEU A 169 21.60 -3.64 0.77
CA LEU A 169 21.00 -4.82 1.40
C LEU A 169 19.47 -4.89 1.25
N ILE A 170 18.88 -4.29 0.20
CA ILE A 170 17.42 -4.25 -0.04
C ILE A 170 16.75 -5.60 0.22
N LYS A 171 17.28 -6.69 -0.36
CA LYS A 171 16.65 -8.02 -0.23
C LYS A 171 16.61 -8.48 1.23
N TYR A 172 17.76 -8.40 1.90
CA TYR A 172 17.91 -8.86 3.28
C TYR A 172 16.97 -8.09 4.21
N LEU A 173 17.03 -6.75 4.17
CA LEU A 173 16.18 -5.89 5.01
C LEU A 173 14.68 -6.09 4.72
N SER A 174 14.30 -6.26 3.45
CA SER A 174 12.90 -6.54 3.08
C SER A 174 12.42 -7.88 3.64
N TYR A 175 13.27 -8.91 3.63
CA TYR A 175 12.94 -10.21 4.22
C TYR A 175 12.84 -10.14 5.74
N THR A 176 13.73 -9.40 6.41
CA THR A 176 13.68 -9.20 7.86
C THR A 176 12.38 -8.50 8.27
N TRP A 177 11.99 -7.45 7.54
CA TRP A 177 10.72 -6.75 7.79
C TRP A 177 9.50 -7.64 7.53
N ALA A 178 9.52 -8.40 6.43
CA ALA A 178 8.46 -9.34 6.10
C ALA A 178 8.30 -10.45 7.14
N TYR A 179 9.40 -11.01 7.61
CA TYR A 179 9.41 -12.01 8.68
C TYR A 179 8.84 -11.42 9.98
N PHE A 180 9.28 -10.22 10.37
CA PHE A 180 8.76 -9.54 11.55
C PHE A 180 7.25 -9.33 11.48
N CYS A 181 6.73 -8.79 10.36
CA CYS A 181 5.29 -8.57 10.19
C CYS A 181 4.52 -9.89 10.22
N ALA A 182 5.01 -10.92 9.53
CA ALA A 182 4.36 -12.23 9.48
C ALA A 182 4.33 -12.92 10.87
N ALA A 183 5.42 -12.83 11.63
CA ALA A 183 5.50 -13.33 13.00
C ALA A 183 4.54 -12.58 13.93
N LEU A 184 4.45 -11.26 13.81
CA LEU A 184 3.49 -10.45 14.57
C LEU A 184 2.05 -10.85 14.25
N VAL A 185 1.71 -11.05 12.96
CA VAL A 185 0.39 -11.53 12.55
C VAL A 185 0.14 -12.96 13.03
N TRP A 186 1.15 -13.83 13.06
CA TRP A 186 1.00 -15.18 13.60
C TRP A 186 0.63 -15.15 15.08
N VAL A 187 1.35 -14.35 15.89
CA VAL A 187 1.06 -14.22 17.33
C VAL A 187 -0.33 -13.62 17.55
N LEU A 188 -0.60 -12.47 16.94
CA LEU A 188 -1.85 -11.74 17.17
C LEU A 188 -3.06 -12.36 16.45
N GLY A 189 -2.84 -13.22 15.45
CA GLY A 189 -3.92 -13.89 14.73
C GLY A 189 -4.65 -14.94 15.58
N HIS A 190 -4.06 -15.39 16.70
CA HIS A 190 -4.75 -16.24 17.68
C HIS A 190 -5.77 -15.44 18.52
N TRP A 191 -5.53 -14.14 18.70
CA TRP A 191 -6.43 -13.19 19.37
C TRP A 191 -6.66 -11.99 18.45
N LEU A 192 -7.26 -12.25 17.29
CA LEU A 192 -7.42 -11.22 16.26
C LEU A 192 -8.47 -10.19 16.68
N LEU A 193 -8.02 -9.10 17.30
CA LEU A 193 -8.88 -8.00 17.74
C LEU A 193 -9.14 -6.97 16.63
N PHE A 194 -10.32 -6.37 16.66
CA PHE A 194 -10.73 -5.29 15.76
C PHE A 194 -11.20 -4.06 16.55
N TYR A 195 -10.77 -2.87 16.13
CA TYR A 195 -11.29 -1.59 16.59
C TYR A 195 -12.12 -0.98 15.47
N GLY A 196 -13.43 -1.24 15.49
CA GLY A 196 -14.30 -0.96 14.35
C GLY A 196 -13.84 -1.77 13.12
N PRO A 197 -13.61 -1.14 11.95
CA PRO A 197 -13.20 -1.87 10.74
C PRO A 197 -11.71 -2.20 10.69
N ILE A 198 -10.91 -1.78 11.68
CA ILE A 198 -9.45 -1.90 11.63
C ILE A 198 -8.97 -2.98 12.59
N ALA A 199 -8.28 -3.99 12.05
CA ALA A 199 -7.64 -5.03 12.86
C ALA A 199 -6.43 -4.48 13.63
N GLN A 200 -6.27 -4.91 14.88
CA GLN A 200 -5.16 -4.53 15.75
C GLN A 200 -3.77 -4.78 15.11
N PRO A 201 -3.49 -5.93 14.45
CA PRO A 201 -2.20 -6.12 13.80
C PRO A 201 -1.92 -5.09 12.70
N ALA A 202 -2.94 -4.67 11.95
CA ALA A 202 -2.78 -3.64 10.91
C ALA A 202 -2.35 -2.29 11.51
N LEU A 203 -2.92 -1.90 12.65
CA LEU A 203 -2.53 -0.67 13.37
C LEU A 203 -1.09 -0.76 13.86
N LEU A 204 -0.73 -1.86 14.55
CA LEU A 204 0.60 -2.04 15.11
C LEU A 204 1.67 -2.02 14.01
N ILE A 205 1.44 -2.75 12.90
CA ILE A 205 2.37 -2.77 11.76
C ILE A 205 2.48 -1.39 11.11
N SER A 206 1.35 -0.67 10.98
CA SER A 206 1.37 0.69 10.43
C SER A 206 2.22 1.62 11.31
N VAL A 207 1.95 1.67 12.62
CA VAL A 207 2.69 2.52 13.57
C VAL A 207 4.19 2.22 13.56
N LEU A 208 4.55 0.93 13.62
CA LEU A 208 5.95 0.49 13.55
C LEU A 208 6.59 0.85 12.21
N GLY A 209 5.88 0.61 11.12
CA GLY A 209 6.39 0.92 9.78
C GLY A 209 6.58 2.41 9.56
N PHE A 210 5.64 3.28 9.98
CA PHE A 210 5.82 4.74 9.96
C PHE A 210 6.98 5.18 10.85
N GLY A 211 7.11 4.61 12.05
CA GLY A 211 8.20 4.92 12.97
C GLY A 211 9.58 4.56 12.41
N PHE A 212 9.77 3.31 11.99
CA PHE A 212 11.06 2.82 11.50
C PHE A 212 11.42 3.43 10.15
N SER A 213 10.47 3.54 9.21
CA SER A 213 10.72 4.22 7.93
C SER A 213 11.02 5.70 8.12
N GLY A 214 10.34 6.38 9.06
CA GLY A 214 10.60 7.78 9.38
C GLY A 214 12.01 7.99 9.91
N ILE A 215 12.44 7.16 10.87
CA ILE A 215 13.82 7.19 11.39
C ILE A 215 14.82 6.91 10.27
N TYR A 216 14.57 5.89 9.44
CA TYR A 216 15.45 5.52 8.33
C TYR A 216 15.55 6.65 7.28
N TYR A 217 14.41 7.25 6.91
CA TYR A 217 14.35 8.38 5.98
C TYR A 217 15.14 9.57 6.50
N LEU A 218 14.97 9.93 7.79
CA LEU A 218 15.69 11.04 8.41
C LEU A 218 17.19 10.78 8.48
N HIS A 219 17.58 9.54 8.75
CA HIS A 219 18.98 9.14 8.78
C HIS A 219 19.63 9.24 7.40
N LYS A 220 18.99 8.71 6.36
CA LYS A 220 19.51 8.77 4.97
C LYS A 220 19.42 10.15 4.33
N SER A 221 18.58 11.04 4.86
CA SER A 221 18.45 12.42 4.38
C SER A 221 19.33 13.41 5.14
N ASP A 222 20.23 12.95 6.01
CA ASP A 222 21.07 13.77 6.90
C ASP A 222 20.29 14.78 7.78
N LYS A 223 19.02 14.46 8.05
CA LYS A 223 18.09 15.27 8.89
C LYS A 223 17.87 14.64 10.27
N SER A 224 18.66 13.64 10.62
CA SER A 224 18.52 12.88 11.86
C SER A 224 19.15 13.64 13.05
N SER A 225 18.32 14.36 13.81
CA SER A 225 18.69 14.76 15.17
C SER A 225 18.44 13.62 16.16
N VAL A 226 19.35 13.45 17.13
CA VAL A 226 19.19 12.48 18.23
C VAL A 226 17.88 12.72 18.99
N ILE A 227 17.48 13.98 19.18
CA ILE A 227 16.25 14.31 19.90
C ILE A 227 15.01 13.88 19.11
N LEU A 228 14.99 14.13 17.79
CA LEU A 228 13.88 13.76 16.92
C LEU A 228 13.72 12.23 16.85
N ARG A 229 14.83 11.50 16.75
CA ARG A 229 14.82 10.03 16.79
C ARG A 229 14.24 9.51 18.11
N ARG A 230 14.62 10.10 19.24
CA ARG A 230 14.08 9.74 20.57
C ARG A 230 12.59 10.06 20.67
N GLN A 231 12.14 11.20 20.14
CA GLN A 231 10.72 11.57 20.09
C GLN A 231 9.90 10.57 19.28
N ILE A 232 10.38 10.18 18.08
CA ILE A 232 9.69 9.18 17.26
C ILE A 232 9.61 7.84 18.00
N ILE A 233 10.72 7.38 18.58
CA ILE A 233 10.74 6.13 19.37
C ILE A 233 9.77 6.21 20.54
N PHE A 234 9.74 7.34 21.27
CA PHE A 234 8.83 7.55 22.39
C PHE A 234 7.36 7.51 21.94
N VAL A 235 7.01 8.19 20.85
CA VAL A 235 5.64 8.20 20.31
C VAL A 235 5.22 6.81 19.85
N VAL A 236 6.07 6.11 19.10
CA VAL A 236 5.82 4.72 18.68
C VAL A 236 5.60 3.85 19.91
N PHE A 237 6.50 3.91 20.88
CA PHE A 237 6.39 3.14 22.12
C PHE A 237 5.10 3.45 22.88
N ALA A 238 4.76 4.73 23.06
CA ALA A 238 3.54 5.13 23.74
C ALA A 238 2.29 4.60 23.04
N ILE A 239 2.22 4.68 21.71
CA ILE A 239 1.10 4.12 20.94
C ILE A 239 1.02 2.60 21.11
N LEU A 240 2.15 1.89 21.04
CA LEU A 240 2.17 0.44 21.26
C LEU A 240 1.68 0.07 22.66
N VAL A 241 2.14 0.77 23.70
CA VAL A 241 1.70 0.56 25.09
C VAL A 241 0.20 0.80 25.21
N ILE A 242 -0.32 1.90 24.64
CA ILE A 242 -1.76 2.19 24.69
C ILE A 242 -2.55 1.07 24.02
N ILE A 243 -2.17 0.67 22.79
CA ILE A 243 -2.88 -0.37 22.05
C ILE A 243 -2.83 -1.69 22.83
N ILE A 244 -1.66 -2.11 23.34
CA ILE A 244 -1.52 -3.39 24.01
C ILE A 244 -2.21 -3.39 25.38
N THR A 245 -2.06 -2.35 26.20
CA THR A 245 -2.61 -2.33 27.57
C THR A 245 -4.13 -2.15 27.60
N PHE A 246 -4.69 -1.33 26.71
CA PHE A 246 -6.13 -1.03 26.69
C PHE A 246 -6.92 -1.91 25.72
N SER A 247 -6.29 -2.92 25.13
CA SER A 247 -7.00 -3.93 24.35
C SER A 247 -7.84 -4.84 25.24
N ASP A 248 -9.03 -5.17 24.76
CA ASP A 248 -9.88 -6.18 25.36
C ASP A 248 -9.37 -7.58 24.97
N TRP A 249 -8.38 -8.07 25.72
CA TRP A 249 -7.83 -9.42 25.58
C TRP A 249 -8.72 -10.52 26.20
N GLY A 250 -9.89 -10.14 26.74
CA GLY A 250 -10.83 -11.10 27.30
C GLY A 250 -11.26 -12.11 26.25
N ASP A 251 -11.39 -13.36 26.68
CA ASP A 251 -11.78 -14.47 25.82
C ASP A 251 -13.21 -14.24 25.31
N LYS A 252 -13.35 -13.78 24.07
CA LYS A 252 -14.61 -13.78 23.31
C LYS A 252 -14.60 -14.98 22.39
N ALA A 253 -14.44 -16.17 22.96
CA ALA A 253 -14.79 -17.40 22.26
C ALA A 253 -16.23 -17.26 21.76
N ILE A 254 -16.38 -17.18 20.43
CA ILE A 254 -17.64 -17.49 19.74
C ILE A 254 -17.63 -18.98 19.49
#